data_AF-B8HBF3-F1
#
_entry.id   AF-B8HBF3-F1
#
_cell.length_a   1.000
_cell.length_b   1.000
_cell.length_c   1.000
_cell.angle_alpha   90.00
_cell.angle_beta   90.00
_cell.angle_gamma   90.00
#
_symmetry.space_group_name_H-M   'P 1'
#
loop_
_entity.id
_entity.type
_entity.pdbx_description
1 polymer ?
#
loop_
_entity_poly.entity_id
_entity_poly.type
_entity_poly.pdbx_seq_one_letter_code
_entity_poly.pdbx_strand_id
1 'polypeptide(L)'
;MTGKEDDRDPWEEFDSLGPGMPDRVPGQPGGEPHGFGFRTGVRSARVAVGFAVYALALGTILVLTGCVFFVARQQWLLAALMVLIEAVFVFSFTRLVAQARHRRTR
;
A
#
# COMPACT_ATOMS: atom_id res chain seq x y z
N MET A 1 -8.05 19.62 -32.93
CA MET A 1 -8.03 19.53 -31.44
C MET A 1 -8.75 18.23 -31.08
N THR A 2 -8.07 17.07 -31.17
CA THR A 2 -7.29 16.34 -30.13
C THR A 2 -8.12 15.86 -28.94
N GLY A 3 -8.16 14.52 -28.74
CA GLY A 3 -8.59 13.89 -27.49
C GLY A 3 -9.56 12.71 -27.66
N LYS A 4 -9.16 11.62 -28.33
CA LYS A 4 -9.77 10.30 -28.11
C LYS A 4 -8.99 9.66 -26.97
N GLU A 5 -9.50 9.79 -25.76
CA GLU A 5 -9.00 9.03 -24.61
C GLU A 5 -9.44 7.58 -24.79
N ASP A 6 -8.46 6.72 -25.01
CA ASP A 6 -8.60 5.27 -25.07
C ASP A 6 -8.87 4.78 -23.63
N ASP A 7 -10.14 4.82 -23.23
CA ASP A 7 -10.65 4.34 -21.92
C ASP A 7 -10.79 2.81 -21.92
N ARG A 8 -9.80 2.12 -22.51
CA ARG A 8 -9.68 0.65 -22.46
C ARG A 8 -8.63 0.32 -21.41
N ASP A 9 -9.01 -0.44 -20.39
CA ASP A 9 -8.07 -0.92 -19.39
C ASP A 9 -6.99 -1.76 -20.10
N PRO A 10 -5.71 -1.31 -20.13
CA PRO A 10 -4.64 -2.01 -20.84
C PRO A 10 -4.37 -3.42 -20.31
N TRP A 11 -4.96 -3.78 -19.17
CA TRP A 11 -4.77 -5.06 -18.48
C TRP A 11 -5.79 -6.13 -18.86
N GLU A 12 -6.87 -5.79 -19.56
CA GLU A 12 -7.95 -6.72 -19.92
C GLU A 12 -7.48 -7.84 -20.86
N GLU A 13 -6.53 -7.54 -21.75
CA GLU A 13 -5.91 -8.52 -22.64
C GLU A 13 -5.07 -9.56 -21.87
N PHE A 14 -4.44 -9.16 -20.76
CA PHE A 14 -3.62 -10.04 -19.94
C PHE A 14 -4.45 -10.95 -19.03
N ASP A 15 -5.67 -10.55 -18.67
CA ASP A 15 -6.60 -11.37 -17.87
C ASP A 15 -7.18 -12.54 -18.67
N SER A 16 -7.23 -12.40 -19.99
CA SER A 16 -7.65 -13.46 -20.92
C SER A 16 -6.58 -14.55 -21.15
N LEU A 17 -5.33 -14.28 -20.77
CA LEU A 17 -4.22 -15.22 -20.91
C LEU A 17 -4.22 -16.19 -19.72
N GLY A 18 -4.76 -17.40 -19.95
CA GLY A 18 -4.63 -18.52 -19.02
C GLY A 18 -3.15 -18.90 -18.76
N PRO A 19 -2.86 -19.68 -17.70
CA PRO A 19 -1.49 -20.06 -17.35
C PRO A 19 -0.79 -20.78 -18.51
N GLY A 20 0.30 -20.20 -19.01
CA GLY A 20 0.98 -20.67 -20.21
C GLY A 20 1.75 -21.99 -20.07
N MET A 21 1.91 -22.54 -18.86
CA MET A 21 2.62 -23.81 -18.66
C MET A 21 2.24 -24.50 -17.33
N PRO A 22 2.28 -25.84 -17.27
CA PRO A 22 2.13 -26.59 -16.02
C PRO A 22 3.28 -26.30 -15.04
N ASP A 23 2.91 -26.00 -13.80
CA ASP A 23 3.75 -25.40 -12.75
C ASP A 23 4.78 -26.38 -12.09
N ARG A 24 5.13 -27.49 -12.74
CA ARG A 24 6.03 -28.52 -12.18
C ARG A 24 6.93 -29.13 -13.25
N VAL A 25 8.24 -28.93 -13.12
CA VAL A 25 9.25 -29.67 -13.89
C VAL A 25 9.65 -30.92 -13.07
N PRO A 26 9.47 -32.14 -13.59
CA PRO A 26 9.88 -33.35 -12.88
C PRO A 26 11.40 -33.43 -12.79
N GLY A 27 11.97 -33.51 -11.56
CA GLY A 27 13.36 -33.95 -11.35
C GLY A 27 14.35 -32.98 -10.69
N GLN A 28 13.96 -31.80 -10.21
CA GLN A 28 14.90 -30.85 -9.57
C GLN A 28 14.81 -30.90 -8.02
N PRO A 29 15.89 -31.24 -7.29
CA PRO A 29 15.98 -31.04 -5.86
C PRO A 29 16.53 -29.63 -5.56
N GLY A 30 15.74 -28.82 -4.87
CA GLY A 30 16.08 -27.44 -4.53
C GLY A 30 15.41 -26.42 -5.46
N GLY A 31 14.12 -26.18 -5.23
CA GLY A 31 13.38 -25.11 -5.90
C GLY A 31 12.74 -24.21 -4.84
N GLU A 32 12.91 -22.89 -5.00
CA GLU A 32 12.03 -21.91 -4.38
C GLU A 32 10.55 -22.31 -4.55
N PRO A 33 9.69 -22.01 -3.56
CA PRO A 33 8.46 -22.76 -3.37
C PRO A 33 7.53 -22.73 -4.58
N HIS A 34 7.25 -23.92 -5.14
CA HIS A 34 6.07 -24.20 -5.94
C HIS A 34 4.85 -24.35 -5.01
N GLY A 35 4.33 -23.23 -4.56
CA GLY A 35 3.00 -23.13 -3.96
C GLY A 35 2.28 -21.96 -4.61
N PHE A 36 0.96 -21.83 -4.37
CA PHE A 36 0.20 -20.61 -4.67
C PHE A 36 0.96 -19.44 -4.06
N GLY A 37 1.83 -18.83 -4.85
CA GLY A 37 2.26 -17.48 -4.65
C GLY A 37 0.98 -16.71 -4.78
N PHE A 38 0.30 -16.51 -3.65
CA PHE A 38 -0.53 -15.35 -3.48
C PHE A 38 0.40 -14.22 -3.90
N ARG A 39 0.27 -13.80 -5.16
CA ARG A 39 0.46 -12.43 -5.56
C ARG A 39 -0.54 -11.70 -4.67
N THR A 40 -0.17 -11.45 -3.41
CA THR A 40 -1.03 -10.78 -2.45
C THR A 40 -1.25 -9.39 -3.02
N GLY A 41 -2.33 -9.28 -3.81
CA GLY A 41 -3.18 -8.13 -4.07
C GLY A 41 -2.56 -6.80 -4.43
N VAL A 42 -1.26 -6.71 -4.70
CA VAL A 42 -0.65 -5.45 -5.09
C VAL A 42 0.37 -5.70 -6.19
N ARG A 43 -0.13 -6.15 -7.36
CA ARG A 43 0.66 -6.30 -8.60
C ARG A 43 1.34 -4.99 -9.02
N SER A 44 0.83 -3.84 -8.57
CA SER A 44 1.42 -2.54 -8.83
C SER A 44 1.84 -1.90 -7.51
N ALA A 45 3.14 -1.65 -7.35
CA ALA A 45 3.67 -0.83 -6.26
C ALA A 45 2.91 0.50 -6.11
N ARG A 46 2.28 0.99 -7.19
CA ARG A 46 1.42 2.18 -7.17
C ARG A 46 0.16 2.01 -6.33
N VAL A 47 -0.48 0.84 -6.35
CA VAL A 47 -1.69 0.57 -5.55
C VAL A 47 -1.33 0.48 -4.06
N ALA A 48 -0.19 -0.14 -3.74
CA ALA A 48 0.31 -0.19 -2.36
C ALA A 48 0.57 1.22 -1.82
N VAL A 49 1.24 2.06 -2.62
CA VAL A 49 1.49 3.46 -2.28
C VAL A 49 0.18 4.24 -2.18
N GLY A 50 -0.78 4.03 -3.09
CA GLY A 50 -2.09 4.68 -3.05
C GLY A 50 -2.89 4.34 -1.80
N PHE A 51 -2.97 3.06 -1.44
CA PHE A 51 -3.59 2.61 -0.20
C PHE A 51 -2.89 3.18 1.04
N ALA A 52 -1.57 3.20 1.02
CA ALA A 52 -0.75 3.73 2.11
C ALA A 52 -1.02 5.24 2.30
N VAL A 53 -1.06 6.02 1.22
CA VAL A 53 -1.40 7.46 1.26
C VAL A 53 -2.84 7.68 1.72
N TYR A 54 -3.78 6.86 1.25
CA TYR A 54 -5.18 6.92 1.68
C TYR A 54 -5.32 6.66 3.19
N ALA A 55 -4.69 5.61 3.70
CA ALA A 55 -4.70 5.28 5.12
C ALA A 55 -4.05 6.39 5.96
N LEU A 56 -2.96 6.99 5.46
CA LEU A 56 -2.33 8.16 6.09
C LEU A 56 -3.29 9.35 6.17
N ALA A 57 -3.89 9.73 5.05
CA ALA A 57 -4.84 10.84 5.01
C ALA A 57 -6.04 10.60 5.94
N LEU A 58 -6.60 9.39 5.92
CA LEU A 58 -7.73 9.02 6.77
C LEU A 58 -7.35 9.06 8.26
N GLY A 59 -6.18 8.53 8.63
CA GLY A 59 -5.65 8.58 9.98
C GLY A 59 -5.45 10.01 10.48
N THR A 60 -4.83 10.87 9.66
CA THR A 60 -4.60 12.28 9.98
C THR A 60 -5.93 13.03 10.20
N ILE A 61 -6.94 12.81 9.36
CA ILE A 61 -8.27 13.41 9.54
C ILE A 61 -8.90 12.97 10.86
N LEU A 62 -8.78 11.70 11.23
CA LEU A 62 -9.31 11.18 12.48
C LEU A 62 -8.61 11.81 13.69
N VAL A 63 -7.28 11.92 13.66
CA VAL A 63 -6.50 12.56 14.72
C VAL A 63 -6.85 14.03 14.85
N LEU A 64 -6.95 14.77 13.73
CA LEU A 64 -7.33 16.19 13.74
C LEU A 64 -8.72 16.37 14.37
N THR A 65 -9.68 15.55 13.95
CA THR A 65 -11.06 15.59 14.49
C THR A 65 -11.06 15.34 16.00
N GLY A 66 -10.34 14.32 16.45
CA GLY A 66 -10.25 14.01 17.86
C GLY A 66 -9.45 15.05 18.67
N CYS A 67 -8.43 15.67 18.07
CA CYS A 67 -7.71 16.79 18.67
C CYS A 67 -8.65 17.98 18.92
N VAL A 68 -9.44 18.37 17.92
CA VAL A 68 -10.44 19.44 18.06
C VAL A 68 -11.43 19.11 19.18
N PHE A 69 -11.92 17.86 19.22
CA PHE A 69 -12.84 17.40 20.25
C PHE A 69 -12.23 17.43 21.66
N PHE A 70 -11.01 16.91 21.84
CA PHE A 70 -10.36 16.87 23.15
C PHE A 70 -9.91 18.24 23.64
N VAL A 71 -9.43 19.12 22.75
CA VAL A 71 -9.10 20.51 23.09
C VAL A 71 -10.37 21.26 23.51
N ALA A 72 -11.49 21.07 22.80
CA ALA A 72 -12.78 21.66 23.21
C ALA A 72 -13.24 21.20 24.60
N ARG A 73 -12.88 19.96 24.99
CA ARG A 73 -13.14 19.40 26.33
C ARG A 73 -12.06 19.74 27.37
N GLN A 74 -11.06 20.56 27.04
CA GLN A 74 -9.90 20.87 27.90
C GLN A 74 -9.10 19.63 28.32
N GLN A 75 -9.19 18.54 27.56
CA GLN A 75 -8.49 17.28 27.83
C GLN A 75 -7.13 17.27 27.13
N TRP A 76 -6.24 18.17 27.57
CA TRP A 76 -4.92 18.39 26.97
C TRP A 76 -4.04 17.14 26.94
N LEU A 77 -4.13 16.28 27.96
CA LEU A 77 -3.39 15.02 28.02
C LEU A 77 -3.78 14.08 26.86
N LEU A 78 -5.08 13.95 26.60
CA LEU A 78 -5.58 13.08 25.52
C LEU A 78 -5.28 13.68 24.15
N ALA A 79 -5.38 15.01 24.00
CA ALA A 79 -4.94 15.69 22.78
C ALA A 79 -3.44 15.46 22.51
N ALA A 80 -2.59 15.60 23.53
CA ALA A 80 -1.15 15.35 23.41
C ALA A 80 -0.85 13.89 23.05
N LEU A 81 -1.55 12.93 23.68
CA LEU A 81 -1.45 11.52 23.34
C LEU A 81 -1.84 11.25 21.88
N MET A 82 -2.91 11.88 21.40
CA MET A 82 -3.37 11.76 20.01
C MET A 82 -2.29 12.21 19.02
N VAL A 83 -1.68 13.38 19.28
CA VAL A 83 -0.59 13.93 18.46
C VAL A 83 0.64 13.03 18.50
N LEU A 84 0.97 12.46 19.67
CA LEU A 84 2.08 11.52 19.80
C LEU A 84 1.86 10.25 18.95
N ILE A 85 0.65 9.69 18.98
CA ILE A 85 0.28 8.52 18.18
C ILE A 85 0.43 8.83 16.69
N GLU A 86 -0.10 9.98 16.24
CA GLU A 86 0.04 10.43 14.85
C GLU A 86 1.50 10.61 14.44
N ALA A 87 2.33 11.21 15.30
CA ALA A 87 3.75 11.39 15.02
C ALA A 87 4.47 10.04 14.83
N VAL A 88 4.16 9.05 15.68
CA VAL A 88 4.70 7.69 15.54
C VAL A 88 4.21 7.04 14.25
N PHE A 89 2.94 7.24 13.89
CA PHE A 89 2.35 6.70 12.66
C PHE A 89 3.03 7.27 11.41
N VAL A 90 3.14 8.60 11.32
CA VAL A 90 3.83 9.32 10.23
C VAL A 90 5.31 8.91 10.15
N PHE A 91 5.99 8.78 11.29
CA PHE A 91 7.38 8.34 11.32
C PHE A 91 7.56 6.92 10.78
N SER A 92 6.71 5.99 11.23
CA SER A 92 6.71 4.59 10.76
C SER A 92 6.43 4.51 9.26
N PHE A 93 5.48 5.32 8.78
CA PHE A 93 5.15 5.43 7.37
C PHE A 93 6.34 5.95 6.54
N THR A 94 6.99 7.01 7.00
CA THR A 94 8.17 7.59 6.33
C THR A 94 9.31 6.58 6.25
N ARG A 95 9.52 5.80 7.32
CA ARG A 95 10.50 4.70 7.36
C ARG A 95 10.16 3.61 6.35
N LEU A 96 8.90 3.19 6.25
CA LEU A 96 8.42 2.21 5.27
C LEU A 96 8.66 2.68 3.83
N VAL A 97 8.34 3.94 3.52
CA VAL A 97 8.58 4.52 2.19
C VAL A 97 10.08 4.59 1.87
N ALA A 98 10.92 4.95 2.83
CA ALA A 98 12.37 4.96 2.66
C ALA A 98 12.91 3.55 2.38
N GLN A 99 12.44 2.53 3.10
CA GLN A 99 12.80 1.14 2.87
C GLN A 99 12.34 0.64 1.49
N ALA A 100 11.14 1.03 1.05
CA ALA A 100 10.61 0.67 -0.26
C ALA A 100 11.43 1.27 -1.42
N ARG A 101 11.95 2.50 -1.25
CA ARG A 101 12.83 3.15 -2.24
C ARG A 101 14.17 2.42 -2.38
N HIS A 102 14.79 2.01 -1.28
CA HIS A 102 16.10 1.35 -1.31
C HIS A 102 16.08 -0.06 -1.90
N ARG A 103 14.94 -0.75 -1.93
CA ARG A 103 14.82 -2.07 -2.59
C ARG A 103 14.86 -2.00 -4.12
N ARG A 104 14.73 -0.82 -4.72
CA ARG A 104 14.65 -0.63 -6.18
C ARG A 104 16.02 -0.46 -6.85
N THR A 105 17.11 -0.52 -6.10
CA THR A 105 18.48 -0.24 -6.58
C THR A 105 19.38 -1.49 -6.61
N ARG A 106 18.81 -2.69 -6.70
CA ARG A 106 19.58 -3.92 -6.89
C ARG A 106 19.08 -4.69 -8.10
#